data_AF-A0A9Q4IJ22-F1
#
_entry.id   AF-A0A9Q4IJ22-F1
#
_cell.length_a   1.000
_cell.length_b   1.000
_cell.length_c   1.000
_cell.angle_alpha   90.00
_cell.angle_beta   90.00
_cell.angle_gamma   90.00
#
_symmetry.space_group_name_H-M   'P 1'
#
loop_
_entity.id
_entity.type
_entity.pdbx_description
1 polymer ?
#
loop_
_entity_poly.entity_id
_entity_poly.type
_entity_poly.pdbx_seq_one_letter_code
_entity_poly.pdbx_strand_id
1 'polypeptide(L)'
;MAFSWPDVSVVIPHYNDAEALERVVAAVRAQDYAGEVEIVVADDGSTEPPAIEGVRVVRQEDKGFRAAAARNLGADAARGEVLAFLDADTVPEPGYLSAVVPHIVGDVRAVVVGARRTGAEDTEPQWLIDAWSATANLRDADHSSWRYIISAVLTCSREFFDAVGGFDGTLVGYGGEDWEFGFRAWNAGASFVHEPTAVAHHAEEDFGKRYDDPTAATAVKNAESLALARRVTHPLARPDGVIFDTFDMQVEVPELDGEGVRDFVIAEWLKVGAYVRVAEVPALFADDPRVGTDEVDARVNIAVGAGWAPQDLDALLAVEYVLSPDGTVVRTRRAAALEMEPVTAHPEDIGLTPVSGPLQLERYFAGW
;
A
#
# COMPACT_ATOMS: atom_id res chain seq x y z
N MET A 1 -16.15 9.24 -31.29
CA MET A 1 -17.19 8.75 -30.36
C MET A 1 -17.37 9.81 -29.29
N ALA A 2 -18.59 10.02 -28.77
CA ALA A 2 -18.77 10.90 -27.61
C ALA A 2 -18.13 10.23 -26.39
N PHE A 3 -17.48 11.01 -25.54
CA PHE A 3 -16.94 10.52 -24.28
C PHE A 3 -18.10 10.03 -23.39
N SER A 4 -17.98 8.81 -22.85
CA SER A 4 -18.87 8.25 -21.84
C SER A 4 -18.11 8.17 -20.52
N TRP A 5 -18.77 8.60 -19.44
CA TRP A 5 -18.27 8.40 -18.09
C TRP A 5 -18.31 6.91 -17.72
N PRO A 6 -17.30 6.37 -17.00
CA PRO A 6 -17.25 4.96 -16.64
C PRO A 6 -18.34 4.58 -15.65
N ASP A 7 -18.79 3.33 -15.67
CA ASP A 7 -19.75 2.83 -14.69
C ASP A 7 -19.07 2.69 -13.31
N VAL A 8 -19.75 3.11 -12.24
CA VAL A 8 -19.23 3.07 -10.87
C VAL A 8 -19.97 2.03 -10.06
N SER A 9 -19.23 1.20 -9.35
CA SER A 9 -19.75 0.34 -8.30
C SER A 9 -19.39 0.88 -6.93
N VAL A 10 -20.40 1.32 -6.18
CA VAL A 10 -20.22 1.69 -4.78
C VAL A 10 -20.33 0.45 -3.91
N VAL A 11 -19.22 0.02 -3.33
CA VAL A 11 -19.10 -1.16 -2.47
C VAL A 11 -19.15 -0.75 -1.00
N ILE A 12 -20.15 -1.24 -0.28
CA ILE A 12 -20.45 -0.85 1.10
C ILE A 12 -20.33 -2.08 2.02
N PRO A 13 -19.23 -2.26 2.77
CA PRO A 13 -19.16 -3.29 3.80
C PRO A 13 -20.14 -2.94 4.94
N HIS A 14 -20.93 -3.92 5.38
CA HIS A 14 -21.99 -3.72 6.34
C HIS A 14 -22.00 -4.79 7.43
N TYR A 15 -22.29 -4.37 8.66
CA TYR A 15 -22.52 -5.26 9.79
C TYR A 15 -23.50 -4.64 10.80
N ASN A 16 -24.68 -5.23 10.99
CA ASN A 16 -25.64 -4.96 12.06
C ASN A 16 -26.10 -3.48 12.28
N ASP A 17 -25.93 -2.59 11.30
CA ASP A 17 -26.39 -1.19 11.39
C ASP A 17 -27.24 -0.79 10.18
N ALA A 18 -28.48 -1.27 10.14
CA ALA A 18 -29.39 -1.04 9.02
C ALA A 18 -29.74 0.44 8.84
N GLU A 19 -29.83 1.20 9.95
CA GLU A 19 -30.21 2.60 9.91
C GLU A 19 -29.09 3.46 9.29
N ALA A 20 -27.83 3.20 9.65
CA ALA A 20 -26.70 3.86 9.01
C ALA A 20 -26.60 3.48 7.53
N LEU A 21 -26.76 2.20 7.22
CA LEU A 21 -26.72 1.72 5.84
C LEU A 21 -27.79 2.39 4.96
N GLU A 22 -29.02 2.54 5.46
CA GLU A 22 -30.09 3.23 4.74
C GLU A 22 -29.72 4.69 4.41
N ARG A 23 -29.05 5.40 5.33
CA ARG A 23 -28.57 6.77 5.08
C ARG A 23 -27.50 6.81 3.98
N VAL A 24 -26.52 5.89 4.03
CA VAL A 24 -25.47 5.82 3.01
C VAL A 24 -26.06 5.48 1.64
N VAL A 25 -26.94 4.47 1.56
CA VAL A 25 -27.61 4.12 0.30
C VAL A 25 -28.43 5.28 -0.25
N ALA A 26 -29.18 5.98 0.59
CA ALA A 26 -29.95 7.16 0.16
C ALA A 26 -29.04 8.26 -0.40
N ALA A 27 -27.88 8.52 0.22
CA ALA A 27 -26.91 9.50 -0.23
C ALA A 27 -26.21 9.09 -1.54
N VAL A 28 -25.90 7.80 -1.71
CA VAL A 28 -25.33 7.28 -2.96
C VAL A 28 -26.32 7.39 -4.12
N ARG A 29 -27.62 7.14 -3.88
CA ARG A 29 -28.68 7.36 -4.89
C ARG A 29 -28.86 8.81 -5.29
N ALA A 30 -28.47 9.74 -4.42
CA ALA A 30 -28.58 11.18 -4.65
C ALA A 30 -27.34 11.78 -5.31
N GLN A 31 -26.34 10.96 -5.69
CA GLN A 31 -25.15 11.44 -6.39
C GLN A 31 -25.51 12.01 -7.76
N ASP A 32 -24.80 13.06 -8.15
CA ASP A 32 -24.98 13.81 -9.40
C ASP A 32 -24.00 13.37 -10.50
N TYR A 33 -23.56 12.12 -10.44
CA TYR A 33 -22.62 11.53 -11.37
C TYR A 33 -23.28 11.24 -12.73
N ALA A 34 -22.54 11.46 -13.81
CA ALA A 34 -23.08 11.40 -15.18
C ALA A 34 -23.05 9.99 -15.81
N GLY A 35 -22.32 9.04 -15.23
CA GLY A 35 -22.33 7.62 -15.62
C GLY A 35 -23.30 6.78 -14.78
N GLU A 36 -23.37 5.47 -15.03
CA GLU A 36 -24.22 4.59 -14.23
C GLU A 36 -23.58 4.32 -12.86
N VAL A 37 -24.42 4.24 -11.83
CA VAL A 37 -24.00 3.92 -10.46
C VAL A 37 -24.76 2.68 -10.00
N GLU A 38 -24.03 1.62 -9.69
CA GLU A 38 -24.57 0.48 -8.96
C GLU A 38 -24.13 0.50 -7.49
N ILE A 39 -24.99 -0.02 -6.62
CA ILE A 39 -24.72 -0.15 -5.18
C ILE A 39 -24.61 -1.64 -4.85
N VAL A 40 -23.49 -2.02 -4.24
CA VAL A 40 -23.22 -3.38 -3.78
C VAL A 40 -22.97 -3.33 -2.28
N VAL A 41 -23.90 -3.87 -1.50
CA VAL A 41 -23.74 -4.03 -0.06
C VAL A 41 -23.14 -5.40 0.22
N ALA A 42 -22.00 -5.41 0.90
CA ALA A 42 -21.30 -6.62 1.31
C ALA A 42 -21.49 -6.84 2.81
N ASP A 43 -22.40 -7.74 3.16
CA ASP A 43 -22.77 -8.07 4.52
C ASP A 43 -21.76 -9.04 5.16
N ASP A 44 -21.06 -8.58 6.20
CA ASP A 44 -20.06 -9.33 6.97
C ASP A 44 -20.71 -10.25 8.03
N GLY A 45 -21.82 -10.89 7.68
CA GLY A 45 -22.50 -11.85 8.54
C GLY A 45 -23.45 -11.23 9.57
N SER A 46 -24.14 -10.13 9.27
CA SER A 46 -25.15 -9.52 10.16
C SER A 46 -26.19 -10.53 10.66
N THR A 47 -26.78 -10.28 11.83
CA THR A 47 -27.82 -11.17 12.40
C THR A 47 -28.97 -11.37 11.43
N GLU A 48 -29.43 -10.26 10.83
CA GLU A 48 -30.40 -10.25 9.75
C GLU A 48 -29.75 -9.59 8.52
N PRO A 49 -29.84 -10.20 7.32
CA PRO A 49 -29.32 -9.58 6.11
C PRO A 49 -30.01 -8.25 5.80
N PRO A 50 -29.31 -7.23 5.28
CA PRO A 50 -29.93 -5.98 4.89
C PRO A 50 -30.89 -6.19 3.72
N ALA A 51 -32.10 -5.64 3.84
CA ALA A 51 -33.16 -5.76 2.83
C ALA A 51 -33.46 -4.40 2.21
N ILE A 52 -32.64 -3.98 1.23
CA ILE A 52 -32.75 -2.68 0.57
C ILE A 52 -33.12 -2.88 -0.91
N GLU A 53 -34.26 -2.33 -1.33
CA GLU A 53 -34.77 -2.47 -2.70
C GLU A 53 -33.79 -1.92 -3.74
N GLY A 54 -33.54 -2.64 -4.83
CA GLY A 54 -32.70 -2.13 -5.94
C GLY A 54 -31.20 -2.07 -5.65
N VAL A 55 -30.75 -2.64 -4.53
CA VAL A 55 -29.33 -2.79 -4.17
C VAL A 55 -28.92 -4.25 -4.31
N ARG A 56 -27.70 -4.51 -4.77
CA ARG A 56 -27.14 -5.87 -4.75
C ARG A 56 -26.60 -6.16 -3.36
N VAL A 57 -27.10 -7.21 -2.72
CA VAL A 57 -26.58 -7.66 -1.43
C VAL A 57 -25.82 -8.96 -1.64
N VAL A 58 -24.56 -8.98 -1.23
CA VAL A 58 -23.73 -10.18 -1.12
C VAL A 58 -23.35 -10.38 0.34
N ARG A 59 -23.14 -11.63 0.75
CA ARG A 59 -23.00 -11.97 2.16
C ARG A 59 -21.97 -13.06 2.38
N GLN A 60 -21.21 -12.93 3.47
CA GLN A 60 -20.38 -13.99 4.04
C GLN A 60 -20.93 -14.50 5.38
N GLU A 61 -20.45 -15.67 5.82
CA GLU A 61 -20.74 -16.20 7.16
C GLU A 61 -20.24 -15.24 8.25
N ASP A 62 -20.81 -15.24 9.44
CA ASP A 62 -20.22 -14.49 10.57
C ASP A 62 -19.03 -15.28 11.12
N LYS A 63 -17.82 -14.71 11.00
CA LYS A 63 -16.59 -15.23 11.63
C LYS A 63 -15.82 -14.11 12.35
N GLY A 64 -16.56 -13.15 12.89
CA GLY A 64 -16.01 -11.91 13.44
C GLY A 64 -15.71 -10.86 12.39
N PHE A 65 -15.11 -9.75 12.83
CA PHE A 65 -14.84 -8.55 12.03
C PHE A 65 -13.86 -8.84 10.89
N ARG A 66 -14.34 -8.86 9.64
CA ARG A 66 -13.57 -9.17 8.42
C ARG A 66 -13.93 -8.23 7.28
N ALA A 67 -13.85 -6.93 7.55
CA ALA A 67 -14.17 -5.87 6.59
C ALA A 67 -13.40 -5.99 5.27
N ALA A 68 -12.11 -6.37 5.31
CA ALA A 68 -11.31 -6.62 4.09
C ALA A 68 -11.93 -7.69 3.18
N ALA A 69 -12.32 -8.83 3.76
CA ALA A 69 -12.98 -9.91 3.03
C ALA A 69 -14.35 -9.48 2.49
N ALA A 70 -15.13 -8.73 3.28
CA ALA A 70 -16.41 -8.20 2.84
C ALA A 70 -16.25 -7.21 1.66
N ARG A 71 -15.26 -6.28 1.71
CA ARG A 71 -14.96 -5.37 0.61
C ARG A 71 -14.60 -6.13 -0.66
N ASN A 72 -13.76 -7.17 -0.57
CA ASN A 72 -13.44 -8.02 -1.72
C ASN A 72 -14.68 -8.74 -2.27
N LEU A 73 -15.51 -9.32 -1.39
CA LEU A 73 -16.75 -9.97 -1.80
C LEU A 73 -17.68 -9.02 -2.58
N GLY A 74 -17.77 -7.76 -2.13
CA GLY A 74 -18.50 -6.72 -2.83
C GLY A 74 -17.86 -6.33 -4.17
N ALA A 75 -16.53 -6.19 -4.22
CA ALA A 75 -15.80 -5.88 -5.45
C ALA A 75 -15.90 -7.00 -6.51
N ASP A 76 -15.86 -8.26 -6.09
CA ASP A 76 -16.05 -9.45 -6.94
C ASP A 76 -17.46 -9.49 -7.54
N ALA A 77 -18.45 -9.08 -6.74
CA ALA A 77 -19.83 -9.00 -7.17
C ALA A 77 -20.14 -7.76 -7.99
N ALA A 78 -19.28 -6.75 -8.01
CA ALA A 78 -19.48 -5.50 -8.72
C ALA A 78 -19.23 -5.64 -10.25
N ARG A 79 -19.74 -4.71 -11.04
CA ARG A 79 -19.71 -4.67 -12.52
C ARG A 79 -19.12 -3.39 -13.10
N GLY A 80 -19.07 -2.32 -12.31
CA GLY A 80 -18.52 -1.04 -12.71
C GLY A 80 -17.02 -1.13 -13.00
N GLU A 81 -16.57 -0.26 -13.89
CA GLU A 81 -15.16 -0.06 -14.25
C GLU A 81 -14.40 0.66 -13.12
N VAL A 82 -15.12 1.42 -12.29
CA VAL A 82 -14.60 2.09 -11.10
C VAL A 82 -15.21 1.47 -9.84
N LEU A 83 -14.38 1.20 -8.85
CA LEU A 83 -14.78 0.75 -7.52
C LEU A 83 -14.66 1.92 -6.54
N ALA A 84 -15.76 2.28 -5.89
CA ALA A 84 -15.79 3.27 -4.79
C ALA A 84 -16.21 2.56 -3.50
N PHE A 85 -15.32 2.49 -2.53
CA PHE A 85 -15.57 1.89 -1.22
C PHE A 85 -16.03 2.97 -0.23
N LEU A 86 -17.17 2.73 0.40
CA LEU A 86 -17.75 3.58 1.44
C LEU A 86 -18.20 2.71 2.61
N ASP A 87 -17.81 3.03 3.84
CA ASP A 87 -18.31 2.30 5.01
C ASP A 87 -19.82 2.53 5.21
N ALA A 88 -20.53 1.54 5.78
CA ALA A 88 -21.99 1.59 5.97
C ALA A 88 -22.49 2.71 6.90
N ASP A 89 -21.59 3.44 7.54
CA ASP A 89 -21.84 4.58 8.41
C ASP A 89 -21.20 5.89 7.92
N THR A 90 -20.66 5.91 6.70
CA THR A 90 -19.97 7.05 6.09
C THR A 90 -20.80 7.62 4.94
N VAL A 91 -21.51 8.72 5.19
CA VAL A 91 -22.50 9.30 4.28
C VAL A 91 -21.84 10.31 3.33
N PRO A 92 -21.74 10.04 2.02
CA PRO A 92 -21.13 10.97 1.06
C PRO A 92 -22.00 12.20 0.79
N GLU A 93 -21.39 13.38 0.64
CA GLU A 93 -22.07 14.59 0.14
C GLU A 93 -22.43 14.43 -1.36
N PRO A 94 -23.43 15.17 -1.87
CA PRO A 94 -23.62 15.31 -3.31
C PRO A 94 -22.32 15.80 -3.99
N GLY A 95 -22.00 15.28 -5.16
CA GLY A 95 -20.73 15.62 -5.84
C GLY A 95 -19.56 14.70 -5.50
N TYR A 96 -19.67 13.82 -4.50
CA TYR A 96 -18.58 12.92 -4.10
C TYR A 96 -18.03 12.11 -5.29
N LEU A 97 -18.90 11.39 -6.00
CA LEU A 97 -18.49 10.58 -7.17
C LEU A 97 -17.98 11.46 -8.32
N SER A 98 -18.63 12.59 -8.55
CA SER A 98 -18.25 13.58 -9.57
C SER A 98 -16.87 14.19 -9.30
N ALA A 99 -16.41 14.21 -8.05
CA ALA A 99 -15.08 14.69 -7.65
C ALA A 99 -13.98 13.62 -7.77
N VAL A 100 -14.26 12.37 -7.37
CA VAL A 100 -13.22 11.31 -7.36
C VAL A 100 -12.99 10.64 -8.70
N VAL A 101 -14.05 10.41 -9.49
CA VAL A 101 -13.97 9.64 -10.74
C VAL A 101 -13.07 10.30 -11.82
N PRO A 102 -13.02 11.63 -11.99
CA PRO A 102 -12.12 12.27 -12.96
C PRO A 102 -10.65 11.88 -12.79
N HIS A 103 -10.18 11.63 -11.56
CA HIS A 103 -8.81 11.17 -11.30
C HIS A 103 -8.56 9.77 -11.87
N ILE A 104 -9.54 8.88 -11.78
CA ILE A 104 -9.46 7.51 -12.33
C ILE A 104 -9.46 7.53 -13.86
N VAL A 105 -10.25 8.43 -14.46
CA VAL A 105 -10.24 8.65 -15.92
C VAL A 105 -8.88 9.19 -16.38
N GLY A 106 -8.22 10.01 -15.56
CA GLY A 106 -6.90 10.58 -15.85
C GLY A 106 -5.75 9.59 -15.72
N ASP A 107 -5.81 8.67 -14.75
CA ASP A 107 -4.84 7.59 -14.55
C ASP A 107 -5.54 6.36 -13.94
N VAL A 108 -5.53 5.25 -14.67
CA VAL A 108 -6.13 3.98 -14.21
C VAL A 108 -5.50 3.46 -12.91
N ARG A 109 -4.26 3.87 -12.60
CA ARG A 109 -3.52 3.52 -11.37
C ARG A 109 -3.80 4.48 -10.22
N ALA A 110 -4.72 5.43 -10.39
CA ALA A 110 -5.08 6.36 -9.32
C ALA A 110 -5.78 5.61 -8.18
N VAL A 111 -5.30 5.84 -6.96
CA VAL A 111 -6.01 5.48 -5.73
C VAL A 111 -6.34 6.77 -5.02
N VAL A 112 -7.64 7.10 -5.04
CA VAL A 112 -8.18 8.36 -4.58
C VAL A 112 -8.82 8.15 -3.21
N VAL A 113 -8.50 9.03 -2.27
CA VAL A 113 -9.11 9.07 -0.94
C VAL A 113 -9.91 10.36 -0.83
N GLY A 114 -11.20 10.26 -0.49
CA GLY A 114 -12.02 11.42 -0.15
C GLY A 114 -11.74 11.93 1.27
N ALA A 115 -12.33 13.07 1.62
CA ALA A 115 -12.29 13.60 2.97
C ALA A 115 -13.34 12.91 3.84
N ARG A 116 -12.91 12.18 4.89
CA ARG A 116 -13.81 11.57 5.88
C ARG A 116 -13.88 12.42 7.14
N ARG A 117 -14.94 13.22 7.27
CA ARG A 117 -15.18 14.02 8.47
C ARG A 117 -15.80 13.16 9.56
N THR A 118 -15.31 13.31 10.79
CA THR A 118 -15.64 12.44 11.92
C THR A 118 -16.15 13.23 13.12
N GLY A 119 -17.05 12.61 13.89
CA GLY A 119 -17.47 13.08 15.21
C GLY A 119 -18.23 14.39 15.22
N ALA A 120 -18.43 14.94 16.42
CA ALA A 120 -19.22 16.16 16.62
C ALA A 120 -18.56 17.42 16.03
N GLU A 121 -17.23 17.39 15.87
CA GLU A 121 -16.45 18.48 15.28
C GLU A 121 -16.55 18.53 13.75
N ASP A 122 -17.07 17.47 13.12
CA ASP A 122 -17.19 17.33 11.67
C ASP A 122 -15.89 17.68 10.93
N THR A 123 -14.78 17.09 11.39
CA THR A 123 -13.43 17.32 10.85
C THR A 123 -12.69 16.02 10.63
N GLU A 124 -11.69 16.05 9.76
CA GLU A 124 -10.71 14.98 9.64
C GLU A 124 -9.74 14.99 10.83
N PRO A 125 -9.16 13.84 11.20
CA PRO A 125 -8.09 13.76 12.18
C PRO A 125 -6.91 14.67 11.81
N GLN A 126 -6.38 15.42 12.79
CA GLN A 126 -5.30 16.41 12.54
C GLN A 126 -4.06 15.80 11.85
N TRP A 127 -3.69 14.57 12.20
CA TRP A 127 -2.53 13.91 11.60
C TRP A 127 -2.70 13.60 10.11
N LEU A 128 -3.95 13.37 9.64
CA LEU A 128 -4.27 13.24 8.21
C LEU A 128 -4.22 14.62 7.54
N ILE A 129 -4.80 15.65 8.15
CA ILE A 129 -4.75 17.03 7.64
C ILE A 129 -3.28 17.47 7.44
N ASP A 130 -2.42 17.22 8.44
CA ASP A 130 -1.01 17.54 8.37
C ASP A 130 -0.30 16.76 7.24
N ALA A 131 -0.60 15.48 7.09
CA ALA A 131 -0.07 14.63 6.02
C ALA A 131 -0.53 15.08 4.62
N TRP A 132 -1.81 15.39 4.45
CA TRP A 132 -2.38 15.94 3.21
C TRP A 132 -1.74 17.27 2.85
N SER A 133 -1.55 18.15 3.83
CA SER A 133 -0.87 19.43 3.59
C SER A 133 0.59 19.23 3.20
N ALA A 134 1.31 18.30 3.84
CA ALA A 134 2.72 18.05 3.58
C ALA A 134 2.97 17.41 2.20
N THR A 135 2.01 16.65 1.68
CA THR A 135 2.09 15.90 0.42
C THR A 135 1.30 16.53 -0.73
N ALA A 136 0.87 17.79 -0.58
CA ALA A 136 0.02 18.49 -1.55
C ALA A 136 -1.25 17.71 -1.96
N ASN A 137 -1.91 17.10 -0.97
CA ASN A 137 -3.00 16.14 -1.10
C ASN A 137 -2.57 14.89 -1.88
N LEU A 138 -1.48 14.26 -1.43
CA LEU A 138 -0.85 13.08 -2.04
C LEU A 138 -0.28 13.25 -3.46
N ARG A 139 -0.37 14.44 -4.06
CA ARG A 139 0.27 14.71 -5.37
C ARG A 139 1.79 14.61 -5.32
N ASP A 140 2.36 14.91 -4.16
CA ASP A 140 3.78 14.75 -3.83
C ASP A 140 3.96 13.58 -2.83
N ALA A 141 3.30 12.45 -3.08
CA ALA A 141 3.40 11.26 -2.23
C ALA A 141 4.81 10.66 -2.22
N ASP A 142 5.22 10.16 -1.05
CA ASP A 142 6.50 9.51 -0.78
C ASP A 142 6.34 8.04 -0.37
N HIS A 143 7.46 7.36 -0.10
CA HIS A 143 7.52 5.97 0.37
C HIS A 143 6.76 5.68 1.68
N SER A 144 6.25 6.71 2.37
CA SER A 144 5.48 6.58 3.61
C SER A 144 3.97 6.85 3.42
N SER A 145 3.58 7.38 2.26
CA SER A 145 2.25 7.95 2.01
C SER A 145 1.14 6.91 1.86
N TRP A 146 1.49 5.64 1.68
CA TRP A 146 0.54 4.52 1.70
C TRP A 146 -0.24 4.41 3.01
N ARG A 147 0.29 4.95 4.12
CA ARG A 147 -0.37 5.01 5.44
C ARG A 147 -1.57 5.95 5.50
N TYR A 148 -1.75 6.76 4.47
CA TYR A 148 -2.82 7.75 4.45
C TYR A 148 -4.03 7.29 3.63
N ILE A 149 -3.94 6.12 3.00
CA ILE A 149 -5.07 5.51 2.30
C ILE A 149 -6.10 5.04 3.32
N ILE A 150 -7.37 5.43 3.13
CA ILE A 150 -8.49 5.10 4.03
C ILE A 150 -9.58 4.40 3.22
N SER A 151 -9.82 3.12 3.52
CA SER A 151 -10.76 2.26 2.77
C SER A 151 -12.24 2.70 2.86
N ALA A 152 -12.60 3.49 3.88
CA ALA A 152 -13.95 4.02 4.09
C ALA A 152 -14.38 5.10 3.09
N VAL A 153 -13.44 5.63 2.30
CA VAL A 153 -13.65 6.71 1.30
C VAL A 153 -12.67 6.53 0.13
N LEU A 154 -12.42 5.29 -0.29
CA LEU A 154 -11.42 4.94 -1.29
C LEU A 154 -12.08 4.74 -2.66
N THR A 155 -11.53 5.33 -3.71
CA THR A 155 -11.94 5.07 -5.09
C THR A 155 -10.74 4.68 -5.95
N CYS A 156 -10.87 3.63 -6.76
CA CYS A 156 -9.85 3.20 -7.72
C CYS A 156 -10.51 2.53 -8.94
N SER A 157 -9.74 2.30 -10.01
CA SER A 157 -10.24 1.47 -11.11
C SER A 157 -10.32 0.00 -10.68
N ARG A 158 -11.30 -0.73 -11.23
CA ARG A 158 -11.35 -2.19 -11.10
C ARG A 158 -10.07 -2.83 -11.62
N GLU A 159 -9.60 -2.40 -12.78
CA GLU A 159 -8.40 -2.93 -13.42
C GLU A 159 -7.20 -2.89 -12.47
N PHE A 160 -6.97 -1.75 -11.81
CA PHE A 160 -5.85 -1.61 -10.88
C PHE A 160 -6.10 -2.36 -9.57
N PHE A 161 -7.32 -2.37 -9.04
CA PHE A 161 -7.67 -3.15 -7.85
C PHE A 161 -7.39 -4.66 -8.06
N ASP A 162 -7.81 -5.20 -9.20
CA ASP A 162 -7.59 -6.59 -9.58
C ASP A 162 -6.10 -6.88 -9.80
N ALA A 163 -5.36 -5.95 -10.42
CA ALA A 163 -3.92 -6.07 -10.61
C ALA A 163 -3.13 -6.08 -9.30
N VAL A 164 -3.57 -5.33 -8.29
CA VAL A 164 -3.00 -5.32 -6.94
C VAL A 164 -3.40 -6.58 -6.14
N GLY A 165 -4.50 -7.23 -6.51
CA GLY A 165 -5.04 -8.43 -5.85
C GLY A 165 -6.05 -8.15 -4.74
N GLY A 166 -6.70 -6.99 -4.78
CA GLY A 166 -7.69 -6.56 -3.77
C GLY A 166 -7.13 -6.39 -2.36
N PHE A 167 -7.99 -6.31 -1.34
CA PHE A 167 -7.57 -6.23 0.07
C PHE A 167 -7.07 -7.60 0.58
N ASP A 168 -6.18 -7.65 1.59
CA ASP A 168 -5.87 -8.92 2.25
C ASP A 168 -7.05 -9.38 3.13
N GLY A 169 -7.89 -10.26 2.57
CA GLY A 169 -9.06 -10.83 3.26
C GLY A 169 -8.74 -11.73 4.45
N THR A 170 -7.47 -12.01 4.75
CA THR A 170 -7.05 -12.75 5.95
C THR A 170 -6.93 -11.86 7.20
N LEU A 171 -7.01 -10.53 7.04
CA LEU A 171 -7.05 -9.60 8.16
C LEU A 171 -8.38 -9.71 8.92
N VAL A 172 -8.27 -9.84 10.24
CA VAL A 172 -9.39 -9.98 11.17
C VAL A 172 -9.24 -8.95 12.28
N GLY A 173 -10.34 -8.31 12.65
CA GLY A 173 -10.35 -7.22 13.63
C GLY A 173 -10.27 -5.85 12.97
N TYR A 174 -10.13 -4.83 13.82
CA TYR A 174 -10.11 -3.44 13.40
C TYR A 174 -8.75 -3.04 12.83
N GLY A 175 -8.77 -2.44 11.64
CA GLY A 175 -7.66 -1.68 11.06
C GLY A 175 -6.61 -2.50 10.31
N GLY A 176 -5.75 -1.76 9.59
CA GLY A 176 -4.57 -2.27 8.88
C GLY A 176 -4.83 -2.73 7.44
N GLU A 177 -6.07 -3.02 7.04
CA GLU A 177 -6.34 -3.50 5.67
C GLU A 177 -6.12 -2.43 4.60
N ASP A 178 -6.38 -1.16 4.95
CA ASP A 178 -6.17 -0.01 4.08
C ASP A 178 -4.68 0.32 3.91
N TRP A 179 -3.91 0.22 5.00
CA TRP A 179 -2.45 0.38 4.99
C TRP A 179 -1.76 -0.73 4.23
N GLU A 180 -2.20 -1.98 4.42
CA GLU A 180 -1.67 -3.13 3.72
C GLU A 180 -1.95 -3.05 2.21
N PHE A 181 -3.20 -2.74 1.83
CA PHE A 181 -3.57 -2.48 0.43
C PHE A 181 -2.79 -1.30 -0.13
N GLY A 182 -2.73 -0.19 0.60
CA GLY A 182 -1.96 1.01 0.22
C GLY A 182 -0.50 0.68 -0.03
N PHE A 183 0.13 -0.16 0.80
CA PHE A 183 1.52 -0.56 0.61
C PHE A 183 1.70 -1.37 -0.67
N ARG A 184 0.84 -2.37 -0.93
CA ARG A 184 0.89 -3.13 -2.20
C ARG A 184 0.60 -2.24 -3.41
N ALA A 185 -0.37 -1.33 -3.31
CA ALA A 185 -0.70 -0.38 -4.36
C ALA A 185 0.46 0.58 -4.66
N TRP A 186 1.12 1.11 -3.63
CA TRP A 186 2.31 1.96 -3.78
C TRP A 186 3.40 1.23 -4.57
N ASN A 187 3.68 -0.02 -4.18
CA ASN A 187 4.67 -0.84 -4.86
C ASN A 187 4.24 -1.14 -6.31
N ALA A 188 2.95 -1.39 -6.57
CA ALA A 188 2.39 -1.56 -7.90
C ALA A 188 2.36 -0.27 -8.75
N GLY A 189 2.91 0.84 -8.27
CA GLY A 189 3.05 2.09 -9.02
C GLY A 189 1.82 2.99 -8.98
N ALA A 190 1.02 2.90 -7.91
CA ALA A 190 -0.14 3.77 -7.72
C ALA A 190 0.23 5.26 -7.77
N SER A 191 -0.73 6.03 -8.28
CA SER A 191 -0.79 7.49 -8.14
C SER A 191 -1.76 7.81 -7.02
N PHE A 192 -1.25 8.23 -5.85
CA PHE A 192 -2.10 8.57 -4.72
C PHE A 192 -2.65 9.97 -4.84
N VAL A 193 -3.93 10.14 -4.50
CA VAL A 193 -4.60 11.44 -4.54
C VAL A 193 -5.52 11.54 -3.32
N HIS A 194 -5.44 12.64 -2.59
CA HIS A 194 -6.51 13.06 -1.69
C HIS A 194 -7.38 14.11 -2.41
N GLU A 195 -8.69 13.88 -2.49
CA GLU A 195 -9.65 14.81 -3.09
C GLU A 195 -10.49 15.48 -1.98
N PRO A 196 -10.08 16.66 -1.49
CA PRO A 196 -10.73 17.30 -0.35
C PRO A 196 -12.16 17.78 -0.63
N THR A 197 -12.60 17.86 -1.89
CA THR A 197 -14.00 18.19 -2.22
C THR A 197 -14.92 16.96 -2.22
N ALA A 198 -14.36 15.75 -2.22
CA ALA A 198 -15.12 14.51 -2.09
C ALA A 198 -15.35 14.21 -0.60
N VAL A 199 -16.31 14.91 0.01
CA VAL A 199 -16.58 14.83 1.44
C VAL A 199 -17.57 13.71 1.77
N ALA A 200 -17.28 12.94 2.82
CA ALA A 200 -18.23 12.05 3.46
C ALA A 200 -18.20 12.19 4.98
N HIS A 201 -19.35 12.01 5.63
CA HIS A 201 -19.53 12.21 7.06
C HIS A 201 -19.69 10.88 7.79
N HIS A 202 -18.85 10.68 8.80
CA HIS A 202 -18.90 9.58 9.75
C HIS A 202 -19.30 10.13 11.12
N ALA A 203 -20.46 9.72 11.64
CA ALA A 203 -21.03 10.36 12.82
C ALA A 203 -20.26 10.08 14.12
N GLU A 204 -19.57 8.93 14.19
CA GLU A 204 -18.79 8.59 15.38
C GLU A 204 -17.44 9.31 15.39
N GLU A 205 -16.88 9.46 16.60
CA GLU A 205 -15.54 10.00 16.77
C GLU A 205 -14.49 9.09 16.09
N ASP A 206 -13.37 9.66 15.65
CA ASP A 206 -12.24 8.87 15.16
C ASP A 206 -11.65 7.96 16.26
N PHE A 207 -10.98 6.86 15.88
CA PHE A 207 -10.49 5.84 16.82
C PHE A 207 -9.75 6.43 18.03
N GLY A 208 -8.91 7.46 17.80
CA GLY A 208 -8.12 8.11 18.85
C GLY A 208 -8.95 8.74 19.98
N LYS A 209 -10.26 8.94 19.78
CA LYS A 209 -11.22 9.51 20.73
C LYS A 209 -12.28 8.49 21.21
N ARG A 210 -12.26 7.23 20.73
CA ARG A 210 -13.30 6.21 21.04
C ARG A 210 -13.13 5.50 22.39
N TYR A 211 -11.98 5.63 23.04
CA TYR A 211 -11.66 4.88 24.26
C TYR A 211 -11.34 5.82 25.43
N ASP A 212 -12.03 5.64 26.55
CA ASP A 212 -11.71 6.31 27.81
C ASP A 212 -10.48 5.68 28.51
N ASP A 213 -10.27 4.37 28.34
CA ASP A 213 -9.12 3.62 28.88
C ASP A 213 -8.02 3.46 27.82
N PRO A 214 -6.84 4.08 28.00
CA PRO A 214 -5.71 3.94 27.09
C PRO A 214 -5.23 2.50 26.91
N THR A 215 -5.44 1.63 27.89
CA THR A 215 -5.01 0.22 27.84
C THR A 215 -5.80 -0.56 26.79
N ALA A 216 -7.11 -0.34 26.73
CA ALA A 216 -7.99 -0.97 25.75
C ALA A 216 -7.65 -0.51 24.32
N ALA A 217 -7.43 0.80 24.12
CA ALA A 217 -6.99 1.34 22.83
C ALA A 217 -5.63 0.74 22.40
N THR A 218 -4.68 0.64 23.33
CA THR A 218 -3.36 0.06 23.09
C THR A 218 -3.44 -1.41 22.69
N ALA A 219 -4.32 -2.20 23.32
CA ALA A 219 -4.50 -3.61 22.99
C ALA A 219 -4.97 -3.81 21.54
N VAL A 220 -5.93 -3.00 21.08
CA VAL A 220 -6.42 -3.04 19.69
C VAL A 220 -5.33 -2.62 18.72
N LYS A 221 -4.65 -1.49 18.99
CA LYS A 221 -3.56 -1.00 18.11
C LYS A 221 -2.35 -1.93 18.07
N ASN A 222 -2.03 -2.64 19.15
CA ASN A 222 -0.97 -3.64 19.16
C ASN A 222 -1.33 -4.85 18.27
N ALA A 223 -2.58 -5.31 18.30
CA ALA A 223 -3.02 -6.40 17.44
C ALA A 223 -2.94 -6.01 15.96
N GLU A 224 -3.41 -4.80 15.60
CA GLU A 224 -3.29 -4.22 14.26
C GLU A 224 -1.82 -4.12 13.83
N SER A 225 -0.96 -3.57 14.68
CA SER A 225 0.48 -3.40 14.41
C SER A 225 1.18 -4.74 14.16
N LEU A 226 0.86 -5.77 14.96
CA LEU A 226 1.41 -7.12 14.76
C LEU A 226 0.90 -7.78 13.47
N ALA A 227 -0.36 -7.53 13.09
CA ALA A 227 -0.93 -8.02 11.84
C ALA A 227 -0.25 -7.35 10.63
N LEU A 228 -0.02 -6.04 10.70
CA LEU A 228 0.67 -5.25 9.69
C LEU A 228 2.15 -5.63 9.54
N ALA A 229 2.89 -5.78 10.64
CA ALA A 229 4.34 -6.06 10.60
C ALA A 229 4.70 -7.33 9.82
N ARG A 230 3.78 -8.30 9.76
CA ARG A 230 3.95 -9.55 9.01
C ARG A 230 3.69 -9.41 7.51
N ARG A 231 3.00 -8.36 7.08
CA ARG A 231 2.49 -8.16 5.71
C ARG A 231 3.17 -6.98 5.00
N VAL A 232 3.38 -5.90 5.72
CA VAL A 232 4.07 -4.71 5.26
C VAL A 232 5.53 -4.82 5.67
N THR A 233 6.42 -5.05 4.70
CA THR A 233 7.84 -5.21 5.03
C THR A 233 8.59 -3.88 5.23
N HIS A 234 7.91 -2.77 4.95
CA HIS A 234 8.43 -1.43 5.17
C HIS A 234 8.83 -1.22 6.64
N PRO A 235 9.99 -0.59 6.94
CA PRO A 235 10.44 -0.34 8.30
C PRO A 235 9.43 0.40 9.19
N LEU A 236 8.62 1.30 8.62
CA LEU A 236 7.55 1.99 9.37
C LEU A 236 6.48 1.07 9.95
N ALA A 237 6.32 -0.15 9.44
CA ALA A 237 5.36 -1.15 9.95
C ALA A 237 6.03 -2.25 10.78
N ARG A 238 7.38 -2.32 10.81
CA ARG A 238 8.13 -3.37 11.49
C ARG A 238 8.97 -2.79 12.63
N PRO A 239 8.93 -3.38 13.83
CA PRO A 239 9.78 -2.91 14.93
C PRO A 239 11.25 -3.20 14.66
N ASP A 240 12.11 -2.29 15.12
CA ASP A 240 13.56 -2.45 15.05
C ASP A 240 14.02 -3.73 15.75
N GLY A 241 15.00 -4.42 15.14
CA GLY A 241 15.64 -5.61 15.72
C GLY A 241 14.83 -6.90 15.64
N VAL A 242 13.68 -6.92 14.96
CA VAL A 242 12.87 -8.12 14.72
C VAL A 242 12.97 -8.54 13.26
N ILE A 243 13.34 -9.81 13.03
CA ILE A 243 13.37 -10.40 11.68
C ILE A 243 12.06 -11.15 11.43
N PHE A 244 11.49 -10.93 10.25
CA PHE A 244 10.31 -11.63 9.75
C PHE A 244 10.72 -12.53 8.59
N ASP A 245 10.00 -13.63 8.40
CA ASP A 245 10.21 -14.65 7.36
C ASP A 245 9.63 -14.26 6.00
N THR A 246 8.86 -13.17 5.93
CA THR A 246 8.36 -12.58 4.68
C THR A 246 9.29 -11.50 4.15
N PHE A 247 9.71 -11.63 2.88
CA PHE A 247 10.68 -10.75 2.24
C PHE A 247 10.14 -9.99 1.03
N ASP A 248 10.44 -8.69 1.03
CA ASP A 248 10.63 -7.82 -0.14
C ASP A 248 11.12 -8.48 -1.42
N MET A 249 12.37 -8.88 -1.25
CA MET A 249 13.36 -9.02 -2.29
C MET A 249 14.18 -10.24 -1.92
N GLN A 250 14.32 -11.15 -2.86
CA GLN A 250 15.36 -12.15 -2.85
C GLN A 250 16.47 -11.68 -3.78
N VAL A 251 17.70 -11.76 -3.29
CA VAL A 251 18.90 -11.41 -4.06
C VAL A 251 19.76 -12.65 -4.19
N GLU A 252 19.90 -13.15 -5.42
CA GLU A 252 20.83 -14.21 -5.75
C GLU A 252 22.24 -13.63 -5.93
N VAL A 253 23.14 -14.01 -5.05
CA VAL A 253 24.55 -13.60 -5.06
C VAL A 253 25.38 -14.78 -5.55
N PRO A 254 26.06 -14.65 -6.70
CA PRO A 254 26.91 -15.71 -7.24
C PRO A 254 28.20 -15.81 -6.43
N GLU A 255 29.05 -16.78 -6.78
CA GLU A 255 30.43 -16.74 -6.33
C GLU A 255 31.13 -15.51 -6.91
N LEU A 256 31.74 -14.71 -6.03
CA LEU A 256 32.45 -13.48 -6.36
C LEU A 256 33.92 -13.63 -6.01
N ASP A 257 34.80 -13.18 -6.92
CA ASP A 257 36.24 -13.18 -6.71
C ASP A 257 36.65 -12.08 -5.71
N GLY A 258 37.61 -12.40 -4.83
CA GLY A 258 38.18 -11.46 -3.86
C GLY A 258 37.81 -11.80 -2.41
N GLU A 259 38.79 -11.68 -1.51
CA GLU A 259 38.58 -11.96 -0.09
C GLU A 259 37.59 -10.96 0.53
N GLY A 260 36.52 -11.46 1.16
CA GLY A 260 35.51 -10.64 1.85
C GLY A 260 34.51 -9.91 0.94
N VAL A 261 34.66 -9.97 -0.38
CA VAL A 261 33.74 -9.31 -1.32
C VAL A 261 32.33 -9.84 -1.14
N ARG A 262 32.15 -11.18 -1.20
CA ARG A 262 30.85 -11.84 -1.01
C ARG A 262 30.20 -11.48 0.33
N ASP A 263 30.98 -11.44 1.41
CA ASP A 263 30.48 -11.09 2.74
C ASP A 263 29.99 -9.64 2.81
N PHE A 264 30.71 -8.71 2.18
CA PHE A 264 30.29 -7.32 2.04
C PHE A 264 28.99 -7.19 1.23
N VAL A 265 28.91 -7.87 0.07
CA VAL A 265 27.71 -7.91 -0.78
C VAL A 265 26.48 -8.33 0.03
N ILE A 266 26.60 -9.45 0.75
CA ILE A 266 25.53 -9.97 1.60
C ILE A 266 25.13 -8.92 2.65
N ALA A 267 26.10 -8.34 3.36
CA ALA A 267 25.83 -7.36 4.42
C ALA A 267 25.07 -6.12 3.92
N GLU A 268 25.39 -5.58 2.74
CA GLU A 268 24.68 -4.43 2.17
C GLU A 268 23.22 -4.78 1.82
N TRP A 269 22.97 -5.94 1.23
CA TRP A 269 21.60 -6.39 0.93
C TRP A 269 20.79 -6.67 2.20
N LEU A 270 21.42 -7.13 3.28
CA LEU A 270 20.76 -7.29 4.58
C LEU A 270 20.33 -5.96 5.20
N LYS A 271 21.01 -4.83 4.91
CA LYS A 271 20.60 -3.49 5.41
C LYS A 271 19.28 -3.02 4.81
N VAL A 272 18.98 -3.43 3.58
CA VAL A 272 17.71 -3.11 2.90
C VAL A 272 16.63 -4.18 3.14
N GLY A 273 16.89 -5.14 4.03
CA GLY A 273 15.92 -6.15 4.44
C GLY A 273 15.69 -7.29 3.44
N ALA A 274 16.60 -7.51 2.49
CA ALA A 274 16.49 -8.58 1.52
C ALA A 274 16.80 -9.96 2.14
N TYR A 275 16.22 -11.00 1.54
CA TYR A 275 16.73 -12.36 1.65
C TYR A 275 17.86 -12.54 0.64
N VAL A 276 19.01 -13.04 1.10
CA VAL A 276 20.18 -13.22 0.25
C VAL A 276 20.40 -14.71 0.00
N ARG A 277 20.16 -15.11 -1.25
CA ARG A 277 20.37 -16.47 -1.72
C ARG A 277 21.79 -16.64 -2.23
N VAL A 278 22.51 -17.61 -1.69
CA VAL A 278 23.90 -17.95 -2.03
C VAL A 278 24.03 -19.44 -2.32
N ALA A 279 25.11 -19.84 -2.98
CA ALA A 279 25.39 -21.27 -3.20
C ALA A 279 25.81 -21.99 -1.90
N GLU A 280 26.57 -21.31 -1.05
CA GLU A 280 27.01 -21.78 0.27
C GLU A 280 26.98 -20.62 1.26
N VAL A 281 26.32 -20.80 2.42
CA VAL A 281 26.20 -19.76 3.44
C VAL A 281 27.56 -19.51 4.10
N PRO A 282 28.13 -18.30 4.03
CA PRO A 282 29.40 -18.00 4.68
C PRO A 282 29.26 -18.09 6.20
N ALA A 283 30.35 -18.51 6.87
CA ALA A 283 30.36 -18.71 8.33
C ALA A 283 29.94 -17.45 9.12
N LEU A 284 30.20 -16.25 8.59
CA LEU A 284 29.80 -14.99 9.21
C LEU A 284 28.27 -14.83 9.33
N PHE A 285 27.50 -15.46 8.44
CA PHE A 285 26.05 -15.35 8.35
C PHE A 285 25.33 -16.66 8.67
N ALA A 286 26.02 -17.66 9.22
CA ALA A 286 25.45 -18.98 9.48
C ALA A 286 24.22 -18.97 10.40
N ASP A 287 24.12 -17.97 11.28
CA ASP A 287 22.99 -17.78 12.20
C ASP A 287 22.00 -16.69 11.73
N ASP A 288 22.25 -16.00 10.60
CA ASP A 288 21.33 -14.98 10.08
C ASP A 288 20.28 -15.66 9.18
N PRO A 289 19.00 -15.70 9.60
CA PRO A 289 17.96 -16.40 8.85
C PRO A 289 17.61 -15.76 7.51
N ARG A 290 18.18 -14.59 7.21
CA ARG A 290 17.99 -13.87 5.94
C ARG A 290 19.04 -14.26 4.89
N VAL A 291 19.97 -15.15 5.22
CA VAL A 291 20.96 -15.68 4.27
C VAL A 291 20.76 -17.18 4.18
N GLY A 292 20.57 -17.69 2.96
CA GLY A 292 20.34 -19.12 2.76
C GLY A 292 20.60 -19.57 1.34
N THR A 293 20.35 -20.84 1.08
CA THR A 293 20.58 -21.48 -0.21
C THR A 293 19.29 -21.74 -0.99
N ASP A 294 18.16 -21.74 -0.27
CA ASP A 294 16.85 -22.03 -0.82
C ASP A 294 16.24 -20.80 -1.47
N GLU A 295 15.36 -21.03 -2.44
CA GLU A 295 14.51 -19.98 -2.99
C GLU A 295 13.40 -19.64 -2.00
N VAL A 296 13.13 -18.36 -1.80
CA VAL A 296 11.99 -17.87 -1.00
C VAL A 296 10.95 -17.22 -1.89
N ASP A 297 9.70 -17.23 -1.42
CA ASP A 297 8.59 -16.52 -2.05
C ASP A 297 8.71 -15.02 -1.79
N ALA A 298 9.62 -14.36 -2.53
CA ALA A 298 9.81 -12.93 -2.52
C ALA A 298 9.11 -12.28 -3.72
N ARG A 299 8.57 -11.07 -3.53
CA ARG A 299 7.87 -10.33 -4.60
C ARG A 299 8.80 -9.91 -5.72
N VAL A 300 10.08 -9.74 -5.42
CA VAL A 300 11.12 -9.38 -6.37
C VAL A 300 12.27 -10.35 -6.24
N ASN A 301 12.77 -10.80 -7.39
CA ASN A 301 14.00 -11.58 -7.49
C ASN A 301 15.05 -10.76 -8.25
N ILE A 302 16.22 -10.57 -7.65
CA ILE A 302 17.37 -9.86 -8.22
C ILE A 302 18.51 -10.86 -8.34
N ALA A 303 19.05 -11.03 -9.55
CA ALA A 303 20.27 -11.79 -9.74
C ALA A 303 21.45 -10.83 -9.89
N VAL A 304 22.43 -10.94 -8.99
CA VAL A 304 23.71 -10.24 -9.11
C VAL A 304 24.56 -11.00 -10.14
N GLY A 305 25.00 -10.35 -11.19
CA GLY A 305 25.86 -10.95 -12.21
C GLY A 305 27.34 -10.95 -11.80
N ALA A 306 28.13 -11.78 -12.48
CA ALA A 306 29.58 -11.88 -12.28
C ALA A 306 30.35 -10.57 -12.55
N GLY A 307 29.72 -9.59 -13.21
CA GLY A 307 30.28 -8.25 -13.44
C GLY A 307 30.19 -7.30 -12.23
N TRP A 308 29.53 -7.69 -11.14
CA TRP A 308 29.31 -6.80 -9.99
C TRP A 308 30.51 -6.68 -9.05
N ALA A 309 31.59 -7.46 -9.26
CA ALA A 309 32.78 -7.38 -8.42
C ALA A 309 33.43 -5.98 -8.52
N PRO A 310 33.32 -5.11 -7.50
CA PRO A 310 33.99 -3.82 -7.56
C PRO A 310 35.48 -4.08 -7.52
N GLN A 311 36.23 -3.59 -8.52
CA GLN A 311 37.68 -3.76 -8.55
C GLN A 311 38.40 -3.07 -7.37
N ASP A 312 37.70 -2.18 -6.66
CA ASP A 312 38.20 -1.45 -5.51
C ASP A 312 37.11 -1.34 -4.43
N LEU A 313 37.08 -2.35 -3.54
CA LEU A 313 36.11 -2.45 -2.44
C LEU A 313 36.27 -1.29 -1.44
N ASP A 314 37.49 -0.79 -1.24
CA ASP A 314 37.78 0.33 -0.33
C ASP A 314 37.16 1.64 -0.85
N ALA A 315 37.12 1.84 -2.17
CA ALA A 315 36.44 2.98 -2.80
C ALA A 315 34.90 2.88 -2.70
N LEU A 316 34.34 1.68 -2.79
CA LEU A 316 32.90 1.46 -2.69
C LEU A 316 32.39 1.65 -1.24
N LEU A 317 33.15 1.15 -0.26
CA LEU A 317 32.91 1.32 1.18
C LEU A 317 32.93 2.80 1.64
N ALA A 318 33.56 3.67 0.85
CA ALA A 318 33.67 5.09 1.14
C ALA A 318 32.48 5.94 0.61
N VAL A 319 31.56 5.34 -0.15
CA VAL A 319 30.52 6.07 -0.91
C VAL A 319 29.12 5.52 -0.62
N GLU A 320 28.22 6.37 -0.10
CA GLU A 320 26.77 6.13 -0.17
C GLU A 320 26.26 6.69 -1.51
N TYR A 321 25.54 5.86 -2.27
CA TYR A 321 24.97 6.16 -3.59
C TYR A 321 23.45 6.33 -3.52
N VAL A 322 22.88 7.15 -4.41
CA VAL A 322 21.43 7.32 -4.63
C VAL A 322 21.13 7.05 -6.10
N LEU A 323 20.21 6.15 -6.43
CA LEU A 323 19.80 5.94 -7.83
C LEU A 323 18.79 7.03 -8.22
N SER A 324 18.92 7.63 -9.39
CA SER A 324 17.95 8.61 -9.90
C SER A 324 17.13 8.04 -11.07
N PRO A 325 15.95 8.63 -11.38
CA PRO A 325 14.97 8.04 -12.29
C PRO A 325 15.41 7.88 -13.76
N ASP A 326 16.50 8.50 -14.17
CA ASP A 326 17.07 8.33 -15.51
C ASP A 326 18.17 7.26 -15.57
N GLY A 327 18.31 6.47 -14.49
CA GLY A 327 19.37 5.48 -14.33
C GLY A 327 20.70 6.08 -13.86
N THR A 328 20.77 7.39 -13.61
CA THR A 328 22.00 8.00 -13.09
C THR A 328 22.16 7.68 -11.61
N VAL A 329 23.33 7.20 -11.21
CA VAL A 329 23.70 7.08 -9.80
C VAL A 329 24.25 8.41 -9.30
N VAL A 330 23.55 9.05 -8.38
CA VAL A 330 23.87 10.35 -7.78
C VAL A 330 24.58 10.18 -6.44
N ARG A 331 25.57 11.06 -6.20
CA ARG A 331 26.54 10.98 -5.10
C ARG A 331 26.06 11.69 -3.84
N THR A 332 26.35 11.13 -2.67
CA THR A 332 26.19 11.83 -1.38
C THR A 332 27.38 12.76 -1.06
N ARG A 333 27.17 13.69 -0.11
CA ARG A 333 28.14 14.72 0.33
C ARG A 333 29.49 14.17 0.83
N ARG A 334 29.56 12.89 1.23
CA ARG A 334 30.77 12.22 1.73
C ARG A 334 31.78 11.90 0.63
N ALA A 335 31.31 11.54 -0.57
CA ALA A 335 32.16 11.19 -1.72
C ALA A 335 32.91 12.39 -2.31
N ALA A 336 32.37 13.61 -2.15
CA ALA A 336 33.02 14.84 -2.59
C ALA A 336 34.35 15.13 -1.85
N ALA A 337 34.54 14.55 -0.65
CA ALA A 337 35.77 14.69 0.13
C ALA A 337 36.96 13.86 -0.42
N LEU A 338 36.71 12.97 -1.39
CA LEU A 338 37.69 12.02 -1.94
C LEU A 338 38.07 12.32 -3.41
N GLU A 339 37.64 13.45 -3.98
CA GLU A 339 38.04 13.94 -5.32
C GLU A 339 37.83 12.96 -6.50
N MET A 340 36.88 12.01 -6.40
CA MET A 340 36.62 11.05 -7.49
C MET A 340 35.69 11.63 -8.58
N GLU A 341 35.80 11.19 -9.84
CA GLU A 341 34.95 11.61 -10.99
C GLU A 341 33.63 10.79 -11.11
N PRO A 342 32.45 11.40 -11.39
CA PRO A 342 31.18 10.68 -11.48
C PRO A 342 31.20 9.63 -12.60
N VAL A 343 30.57 8.48 -12.34
CA VAL A 343 30.40 7.42 -13.35
C VAL A 343 28.92 7.25 -13.63
N THR A 344 28.55 7.23 -14.90
CA THR A 344 27.23 6.78 -15.37
C THR A 344 27.34 5.29 -15.66
N ALA A 345 26.50 4.48 -15.03
CA ALA A 345 26.41 3.05 -15.28
C ALA A 345 24.95 2.62 -15.24
N HIS A 346 24.50 1.86 -16.23
CA HIS A 346 23.20 1.22 -16.22
C HIS A 346 23.25 -0.06 -15.37
N PRO A 347 22.11 -0.56 -14.84
CA PRO A 347 22.07 -1.81 -14.09
C PRO A 347 22.76 -2.97 -14.83
N GLU A 348 22.57 -3.08 -16.14
CA GLU A 348 23.27 -4.07 -16.98
C GLU A 348 24.80 -3.91 -17.00
N ASP A 349 25.34 -2.69 -16.89
CA ASP A 349 26.78 -2.40 -16.94
C ASP A 349 27.53 -2.89 -15.70
N ILE A 350 26.82 -3.04 -14.58
CA ILE A 350 27.34 -3.61 -13.33
C ILE A 350 26.82 -5.05 -13.09
N GLY A 351 26.23 -5.67 -14.12
CA GLY A 351 25.78 -7.05 -14.07
C GLY A 351 24.49 -7.30 -13.31
N LEU A 352 23.69 -6.27 -12.99
CA LEU A 352 22.34 -6.47 -12.48
C LEU A 352 21.40 -6.78 -13.66
N THR A 353 20.55 -7.80 -13.51
CA THR A 353 19.50 -8.07 -14.51
C THR A 353 18.29 -7.17 -14.22
N PRO A 354 17.77 -6.42 -15.21
CA PRO A 354 16.55 -5.63 -15.05
C PRO A 354 15.39 -6.50 -14.56
N VAL A 355 14.66 -5.99 -13.58
CA VAL A 355 13.54 -6.71 -12.94
C VAL A 355 12.44 -6.98 -13.96
N SER A 356 12.00 -8.23 -14.07
CA SER A 356 10.78 -8.60 -14.78
C SER A 356 9.62 -8.69 -13.81
N GLY A 357 8.70 -7.72 -13.84
CA GLY A 357 7.49 -7.68 -13.02
C GLY A 357 6.73 -6.36 -13.18
N PRO A 358 5.49 -6.22 -12.69
CA PRO A 358 4.67 -5.02 -12.84
C PRO A 358 5.18 -3.80 -12.04
N LEU A 359 6.30 -3.89 -11.34
CA LEU A 359 6.74 -2.95 -10.31
C LEU A 359 7.98 -2.14 -10.72
N GLN A 360 7.86 -0.82 -10.72
CA GLN A 360 9.00 0.11 -10.73
C GLN A 360 9.64 0.19 -9.33
N LEU A 361 10.57 -0.73 -9.03
CA LEU A 361 11.39 -0.69 -7.81
C LEU A 361 12.31 0.53 -7.70
N GLU A 362 12.44 1.29 -8.79
CA GLU A 362 13.16 2.56 -8.82
C GLU A 362 12.75 3.48 -7.66
N ARG A 363 11.48 3.49 -7.24
CA ARG A 363 11.03 4.32 -6.10
C ARG A 363 11.66 3.91 -4.77
N TYR A 364 11.88 2.62 -4.53
CA TYR A 364 12.50 2.12 -3.29
C TYR A 364 14.01 2.40 -3.28
N PHE A 365 14.69 2.22 -4.42
CA PHE A 365 16.13 2.48 -4.56
C PHE A 365 16.49 3.96 -4.74
N ALA A 366 15.55 4.77 -5.21
CA ALA A 366 15.76 6.20 -5.40
C ALA A 366 15.57 7.03 -4.12
N GLY A 367 15.18 6.40 -3.01
CA GLY A 367 15.10 7.06 -1.71
C GLY A 367 14.20 8.30 -1.69
N TRP A 368 13.10 8.28 -2.46
CA TRP A 368 12.07 9.33 -2.42
C TRP A 368 11.21 9.18 -1.17
#